data_AF-A0A135V7S6-F1
#
_entry.id   AF-A0A135V7S6-F1
#
_cell.length_a   1.000
_cell.length_b   1.000
_cell.length_c   1.000
_cell.angle_alpha   90.00
_cell.angle_beta   90.00
_cell.angle_gamma   90.00
#
_symmetry.space_group_name_H-M   'P 1'
#
loop_
_entity.id
_entity.type
_entity.pdbx_description
1 polymer ?
#
loop_
_entity_poly.entity_id
_entity_poly.type
_entity_poly.pdbx_seq_one_letter_code
_entity_poly.pdbx_strand_id
1 'polypeptide(L)'
;MSNTKKRAAPSQDGGEGQKAKKQKKKSAYQVDETLLNAELGINESFAVMDNQLLADYTAQKISRFGTDFSSVELSDLSISANAIKDTTSWTEPRALGNLPAFLEKFAERPDRLFTAPKVKGAPHTIIVAAAGMRAADVVRAVRKFQGKESTVSKLVSASFHLFVPNPLN
;
A
#
# COMPACT_ATOMS: atom_id res chain seq x y z
N MET A 1 -59.95 -38.76 31.46
CA MET A 1 -58.82 -38.35 32.32
C MET A 1 -58.19 -37.10 31.72
N SER A 2 -58.60 -35.94 32.22
CA SER A 2 -58.09 -34.61 31.96
C SER A 2 -56.80 -34.35 32.75
N ASN A 3 -55.80 -33.68 32.16
CA ASN A 3 -55.45 -32.34 32.65
C ASN A 3 -54.50 -31.57 31.73
N THR A 4 -55.07 -30.49 31.20
CA THR A 4 -54.43 -29.29 30.68
C THR A 4 -53.76 -28.50 31.81
N LYS A 5 -52.59 -27.91 31.58
CA LYS A 5 -52.16 -26.70 32.33
C LYS A 5 -51.64 -25.63 31.36
N LYS A 6 -52.60 -24.93 30.76
CA LYS A 6 -52.50 -23.51 30.41
C LYS A 6 -52.37 -22.69 31.70
N ARG A 7 -51.54 -21.64 31.68
CA ARG A 7 -51.69 -20.33 32.37
C ARG A 7 -50.57 -19.45 31.79
N ALA A 8 -50.82 -18.63 30.76
CA ALA A 8 -51.51 -17.33 30.78
C ALA A 8 -50.74 -16.25 31.55
N ALA A 9 -50.30 -15.22 30.81
CA ALA A 9 -49.73 -13.98 31.32
C ALA A 9 -50.82 -13.00 31.80
N PRO A 10 -50.45 -12.02 32.63
CA PRO A 10 -50.98 -10.64 32.54
C PRO A 10 -49.83 -9.62 32.39
N SER A 11 -49.79 -8.82 31.31
CA SER A 11 -50.25 -7.40 31.16
C SER A 11 -49.37 -6.38 31.92
N GLN A 12 -48.50 -5.60 31.25
CA GLN A 12 -48.72 -4.30 30.55
C GLN A 12 -48.45 -3.07 31.44
N ASP A 13 -47.29 -2.42 31.22
CA ASP A 13 -46.98 -0.97 31.23
C ASP A 13 -45.44 -0.90 31.12
N GLY A 14 -44.72 -0.09 30.34
CA GLY A 14 -45.00 1.17 29.65
C GLY A 14 -43.69 1.98 29.72
N GLY A 15 -42.94 2.13 28.62
CA GLY A 15 -41.74 2.99 28.49
C GLY A 15 -40.45 2.42 29.14
N GLU A 16 -39.22 2.58 28.65
CA GLU A 16 -38.63 3.39 27.60
C GLU A 16 -37.37 2.68 27.08
N GLY A 17 -36.95 3.03 25.86
CA GLY A 17 -36.05 2.24 25.03
C GLY A 17 -34.62 2.08 25.53
N GLN A 18 -34.17 0.84 25.63
CA GLN A 18 -32.76 0.51 25.47
C GLN A 18 -32.55 -0.05 24.07
N LYS A 19 -32.36 0.85 23.10
CA LYS A 19 -31.73 0.51 21.83
C LYS A 19 -30.34 -0.02 22.19
N ALA A 20 -30.20 -1.35 22.20
CA ALA A 20 -28.91 -2.02 22.22
C ALA A 20 -28.09 -1.43 21.06
N LYS A 21 -27.17 -0.51 21.39
CA LYS A 21 -26.18 -0.01 20.45
C LYS A 21 -25.42 -1.24 20.00
N LYS A 22 -25.74 -1.75 18.80
CA LYS A 22 -24.90 -2.70 18.07
C LYS A 22 -23.51 -2.08 18.08
N GLN A 23 -22.65 -2.53 18.98
CA GLN A 23 -21.24 -2.26 18.93
C GLN A 23 -20.81 -2.78 17.55
N LYS A 24 -20.54 -1.86 16.62
CA LYS A 24 -19.93 -2.22 15.35
C LYS A 24 -18.69 -3.01 15.73
N LYS A 25 -18.71 -4.32 15.49
CA LYS A 25 -17.51 -5.16 15.65
C LYS A 25 -16.43 -4.43 14.87
N LYS A 26 -15.44 -3.88 15.59
CA LYS A 26 -14.24 -3.33 14.97
C LYS A 26 -13.72 -4.46 14.10
N SER A 27 -13.76 -4.29 12.78
CA SER A 27 -13.25 -5.32 11.89
C SER A 27 -11.81 -5.58 12.31
N ALA A 28 -11.32 -6.82 12.22
CA ALA A 28 -9.93 -7.18 12.54
C ALA A 28 -8.86 -6.40 11.76
N TYR A 29 -9.29 -5.48 10.89
CA TYR A 29 -8.53 -4.65 9.97
C TYR A 29 -8.69 -3.15 10.22
N GLN A 30 -9.00 -2.72 11.46
CA GLN A 30 -8.88 -1.30 11.78
C GLN A 30 -7.40 -0.92 11.72
N VAL A 31 -7.05 -0.10 10.72
CA VAL A 31 -5.78 0.63 10.72
C VAL A 31 -5.79 1.51 11.96
N ASP A 32 -4.72 1.48 12.72
CA ASP A 32 -4.60 2.33 13.90
C ASP A 32 -4.66 3.79 13.45
N GLU A 33 -5.76 4.47 13.79
CA GLU A 33 -6.01 5.86 13.41
C GLU A 33 -4.94 6.80 13.99
N THR A 34 -4.24 6.38 15.05
CA THR A 34 -3.13 7.14 15.63
C THR A 34 -1.91 7.21 14.73
N LEU A 35 -1.76 6.24 13.81
CA LEU A 35 -0.65 6.17 12.85
C LEU A 35 -1.01 6.78 11.49
N LEU A 36 -2.17 7.43 11.39
CA LEU A 36 -2.55 8.19 10.19
C LEU A 36 -2.23 9.66 10.41
N ASN A 37 -1.14 10.12 9.79
CA ASN A 37 -0.77 11.52 9.83
C ASN A 37 -1.58 12.30 8.79
N ALA A 38 -2.70 12.87 9.23
CA ALA A 38 -3.62 13.60 8.37
C ALA A 38 -3.02 14.89 7.79
N GLU A 39 -2.09 15.54 8.50
CA GLU A 39 -1.45 16.79 8.04
C GLU A 39 -0.48 16.52 6.88
N LEU A 40 0.30 15.44 6.96
CA LEU A 40 1.19 15.04 5.88
C LEU A 40 0.51 14.16 4.82
N GLY A 41 -0.71 13.67 5.10
CA GLY A 41 -1.41 12.71 4.26
C GLY A 41 -0.66 11.36 4.14
N ILE A 42 0.07 10.98 5.18
CA ILE A 42 0.94 9.80 5.21
C ILE A 42 0.38 8.77 6.19
N ASN A 43 0.43 7.51 5.77
CA ASN A 43 0.17 6.39 6.67
C ASN A 43 1.48 5.93 7.31
N GLU A 44 1.68 6.25 8.58
CA GLU A 44 2.87 5.92 9.36
C GLU A 44 2.88 4.46 9.84
N SER A 45 1.76 3.74 9.72
CA SER A 45 1.73 2.31 10.07
C SER A 45 2.74 1.48 9.27
N PHE A 46 3.05 1.89 8.03
CA PHE A 46 4.08 1.23 7.21
C PHE A 46 5.51 1.49 7.71
N ALA A 47 5.73 2.49 8.57
CA ALA A 47 7.05 2.77 9.11
C ALA A 47 7.46 1.78 10.20
N VAL A 48 6.48 1.20 10.89
CA VAL A 48 6.68 0.26 12.01
C VAL A 48 6.50 -1.21 11.63
N MET A 49 6.06 -1.50 10.40
CA MET A 49 5.93 -2.87 9.90
C MET A 49 7.27 -3.38 9.36
N ASP A 50 7.68 -4.54 9.85
CA ASP A 50 8.80 -5.29 9.28
C ASP A 50 8.38 -5.98 7.95
N ASN A 51 9.34 -6.65 7.30
CA ASN A 51 9.10 -7.29 6.02
C ASN A 51 8.05 -8.43 6.07
N GLN A 52 7.97 -9.16 7.18
CA GLN A 52 6.97 -10.21 7.38
C GLN A 52 5.56 -9.62 7.51
N LEU A 53 5.39 -8.60 8.36
CA LEU A 53 4.12 -7.92 8.54
C LEU A 53 3.64 -7.25 7.25
N LEU A 54 4.56 -6.70 6.43
CA LEU A 54 4.22 -6.14 5.13
C LEU A 54 3.76 -7.21 4.13
N ALA A 55 4.44 -8.36 4.09
CA ALA A 55 4.02 -9.48 3.24
C ALA A 55 2.60 -9.94 3.60
N ASP A 56 2.33 -10.18 4.88
CA ASP A 56 1.01 -10.56 5.37
C ASP A 56 -0.05 -9.49 5.08
N TYR A 57 0.28 -8.22 5.32
CA TYR A 57 -0.61 -7.11 5.03
C TYR A 57 -1.01 -7.08 3.55
N THR A 58 -0.05 -7.22 2.64
CA THR A 58 -0.32 -7.22 1.19
C THR A 58 -1.15 -8.44 0.78
N ALA A 59 -0.83 -9.64 1.27
CA ALA A 59 -1.60 -10.85 1.01
C ALA A 59 -3.06 -10.72 1.49
N GLN A 60 -3.28 -10.12 2.66
CA GLN A 60 -4.62 -9.84 3.19
C GLN A 60 -5.40 -8.85 2.31
N LYS A 61 -4.73 -7.85 1.72
CA LYS A 61 -5.39 -6.91 0.78
C LYS A 61 -5.71 -7.60 -0.54
N ILE A 62 -4.79 -8.41 -1.06
CA ILE A 62 -4.99 -9.16 -2.29
C ILE A 62 -6.19 -10.11 -2.16
N SER A 63 -6.29 -10.89 -1.08
CA SER A 63 -7.45 -11.79 -0.89
C SER A 63 -8.77 -11.03 -0.69
N ARG A 64 -8.73 -9.87 -0.04
CA ARG A 64 -9.92 -9.05 0.21
C ARG A 64 -10.51 -8.43 -1.05
N PHE A 65 -9.66 -7.95 -1.96
CA PHE A 65 -10.09 -7.27 -3.18
C PHE A 65 -10.09 -8.17 -4.40
N GLY A 66 -9.38 -9.29 -4.35
CA GLY A 66 -9.29 -10.32 -5.39
C GLY A 66 -10.34 -11.41 -5.22
N THR A 67 -11.61 -11.05 -5.05
CA THR A 67 -12.71 -12.02 -4.85
C THR A 67 -12.95 -12.93 -6.05
N ASP A 68 -12.45 -12.52 -7.21
CA ASP A 68 -12.67 -13.19 -8.49
C ASP A 68 -11.54 -14.19 -8.83
N PHE A 69 -10.48 -14.22 -8.01
CA PHE A 69 -9.35 -15.13 -8.19
C PHE A 69 -9.54 -16.41 -7.37
N SER A 70 -9.06 -17.52 -7.92
CA SER A 70 -8.97 -18.78 -7.20
C SER A 70 -7.92 -18.71 -6.07
N SER A 71 -7.99 -19.65 -5.13
CA SER A 71 -6.99 -19.74 -4.05
C SER A 71 -5.56 -19.89 -4.56
N VAL A 72 -5.38 -20.55 -5.71
CA VAL A 72 -4.07 -20.77 -6.33
C VAL A 72 -3.53 -19.47 -6.95
N GLU A 73 -4.37 -18.72 -7.67
CA GLU A 73 -3.98 -17.42 -8.23
C GLU A 73 -3.68 -16.39 -7.14
N LEU A 74 -4.45 -16.40 -6.03
CA LEU A 74 -4.17 -15.54 -4.89
C LEU A 74 -2.81 -15.86 -4.23
N SER A 75 -2.44 -17.15 -4.16
CA SER A 75 -1.10 -17.53 -3.67
C SER A 75 0.01 -17.09 -4.62
N ASP A 76 -0.22 -17.14 -5.93
CA ASP A 76 0.75 -16.72 -6.94
C ASP A 76 0.99 -15.20 -6.93
N LEU A 77 -0.04 -14.42 -6.60
CA LEU A 77 0.07 -12.96 -6.44
C LEU A 77 0.71 -12.52 -5.13
N SER A 78 0.85 -13.43 -4.15
CA SER A 78 1.42 -13.09 -2.84
C SER A 78 2.92 -12.79 -2.94
N ILE A 79 3.35 -11.76 -2.21
CA ILE A 79 4.74 -11.31 -2.23
C ILE A 79 5.47 -11.95 -1.03
N SER A 80 6.57 -12.67 -1.28
CA SER A 80 7.40 -13.21 -0.22
C SER A 80 8.04 -12.11 0.62
N ALA A 81 8.12 -12.30 1.94
CA ALA A 81 8.82 -11.39 2.84
C ALA A 81 10.29 -11.17 2.49
N ASN A 82 10.95 -12.13 1.82
CA ASN A 82 12.33 -11.99 1.35
C ASN A 82 12.48 -11.02 0.17
N ALA A 83 11.39 -10.78 -0.57
CA ALA A 83 11.35 -9.78 -1.65
C ALA A 83 11.13 -8.35 -1.11
N ILE A 84 10.77 -8.22 0.17
CA ILE A 84 10.53 -6.93 0.82
C ILE A 84 11.74 -6.60 1.68
N LYS A 85 12.37 -5.46 1.40
CA LYS A 85 13.45 -4.93 2.24
C LYS A 85 12.86 -4.36 3.53
N ASP A 86 13.36 -4.80 4.68
CA ASP A 86 13.05 -4.17 5.95
C ASP A 86 13.61 -2.74 5.99
N THR A 87 12.73 -1.78 6.24
CA THR A 87 13.05 -0.35 6.31
C THR A 87 12.65 0.30 7.63
N THR A 88 12.36 -0.49 8.66
CA THR A 88 11.96 -0.01 10.01
C THR A 88 13.03 0.85 10.68
N SER A 89 14.30 0.71 10.28
CA SER A 89 15.41 1.56 10.75
C SER A 89 15.36 3.02 10.24
N TRP A 90 14.38 3.40 9.43
CA TRP A 90 14.16 4.78 8.99
C TRP A 90 13.27 5.55 9.97
N THR A 91 13.83 6.57 10.59
CA THR A 91 13.15 7.38 11.62
C THR A 91 12.53 8.66 11.08
N GLU A 92 13.01 9.15 9.94
CA GLU A 92 12.51 10.39 9.33
C GLU A 92 11.13 10.17 8.67
N PRO A 93 10.32 11.23 8.49
CA PRO A 93 9.05 11.12 7.78
C PRO A 93 9.23 10.54 6.38
N ARG A 94 8.37 9.59 6.00
CA ARG A 94 8.34 8.97 4.65
C ARG A 94 7.64 9.88 3.63
N ALA A 95 8.08 11.14 3.59
CA ALA A 95 7.57 12.21 2.76
C ALA A 95 8.43 12.41 1.50
N LEU A 96 7.90 13.15 0.52
CA LEU A 96 8.60 13.41 -0.75
C LEU A 96 9.97 14.10 -0.57
N GLY A 97 10.10 15.02 0.40
CA GLY A 97 11.36 15.71 0.67
C GLY A 97 12.49 14.78 1.14
N ASN A 98 12.13 13.70 1.83
CA ASN A 98 13.06 12.72 2.39
C ASN A 98 13.25 11.49 1.49
N LEU A 99 12.49 11.38 0.40
CA LEU A 99 12.52 10.23 -0.50
C LEU A 99 13.93 9.95 -1.08
N PRO A 100 14.73 10.94 -1.52
CA PRO A 100 16.07 10.68 -2.02
C PRO A 100 16.99 10.06 -0.95
N ALA A 101 16.99 10.63 0.26
CA ALA A 101 17.80 10.12 1.36
C ALA A 101 17.36 8.71 1.79
N PHE A 102 16.05 8.45 1.77
CA PHE A 102 15.49 7.12 2.00
C PHE A 102 16.02 6.10 0.97
N LEU A 103 15.98 6.44 -0.32
CA LEU A 103 16.48 5.56 -1.39
C LEU A 103 17.99 5.32 -1.26
N GLU A 104 18.77 6.35 -0.94
CA GLU A 104 20.22 6.22 -0.71
C GLU A 104 20.53 5.27 0.46
N LYS A 105 19.73 5.28 1.53
CA LYS A 105 19.94 4.39 2.70
C LYS A 105 19.63 2.92 2.42
N PHE A 106 18.57 2.65 1.65
CA PHE A 106 18.07 1.28 1.48
C PHE A 106 18.39 0.62 0.13
N ALA A 107 18.92 1.38 -0.84
CA ALA A 107 19.43 0.80 -2.07
C ALA A 107 20.61 -0.13 -1.78
N GLU A 108 20.64 -1.31 -2.40
CA GLU A 108 21.79 -2.23 -2.30
C GLU A 108 23.08 -1.60 -2.82
N ARG A 109 22.95 -0.71 -3.82
CA ARG A 109 24.06 -0.02 -4.48
C ARG A 109 23.69 1.46 -4.67
N PRO A 110 23.91 2.31 -3.66
CA PRO A 110 23.55 3.73 -3.70
C PRO A 110 24.20 4.46 -4.88
N ASP A 111 25.45 4.11 -5.22
CA ASP A 111 26.18 4.69 -6.35
C ASP A 111 25.47 4.48 -7.69
N ARG A 112 24.70 3.39 -7.81
CA ARG A 112 23.95 3.09 -9.04
C ARG A 112 22.72 3.96 -9.22
N LEU A 113 22.23 4.63 -8.17
CA LEU A 113 21.08 5.54 -8.31
C LEU A 113 21.38 6.68 -9.31
N PHE A 114 22.65 7.06 -9.45
CA PHE A 114 23.09 8.14 -10.34
C PHE A 114 23.46 7.68 -11.75
N THR A 115 23.44 6.37 -12.03
CA THR A 115 23.92 5.80 -13.31
C THR A 115 22.86 4.94 -13.97
N ALA A 116 22.56 5.21 -15.25
CA ALA A 116 21.66 4.35 -15.99
C ALA A 116 22.35 3.07 -16.47
N PRO A 117 21.62 1.94 -16.57
CA PRO A 117 22.17 0.73 -17.16
C PRO A 117 22.44 0.92 -18.65
N LYS A 118 23.54 0.34 -19.14
CA LYS A 118 23.93 0.40 -20.57
C LYS A 118 22.91 -0.27 -21.49
N VAL A 119 22.22 -1.29 -20.97
CA VAL A 119 21.19 -2.04 -21.70
C VAL A 119 19.91 -1.21 -21.73
N LYS A 120 19.47 -0.84 -22.93
CA LYS A 120 18.22 -0.10 -23.14
C LYS A 120 17.04 -0.94 -22.64
N GLY A 121 16.08 -0.30 -21.96
CA GLY A 121 14.87 -0.96 -21.48
C GLY A 121 15.02 -1.77 -20.19
N ALA A 122 16.18 -1.74 -19.54
CA ALA A 122 16.43 -2.43 -18.28
C ALA A 122 16.66 -1.42 -17.13
N PRO A 123 15.62 -0.74 -16.60
CA PRO A 123 15.78 0.18 -15.48
C PRO A 123 16.24 -0.56 -14.21
N HIS A 124 17.13 0.05 -13.42
CA HIS A 124 17.55 -0.53 -12.14
C HIS A 124 16.53 -0.30 -11.00
N THR A 125 15.65 0.70 -11.14
CA THR A 125 14.66 1.06 -10.12
C THR A 125 13.38 1.54 -10.80
N ILE A 126 12.25 1.02 -10.33
CA ILE A 126 10.91 1.41 -10.76
C ILE A 126 10.16 1.89 -9.52
N ILE A 127 9.63 3.11 -9.57
CA ILE A 127 8.76 3.65 -8.51
C ILE A 127 7.33 3.67 -9.07
N VAL A 128 6.45 2.90 -8.44
CA VAL A 128 5.05 2.78 -8.86
C VAL A 128 4.20 3.74 -8.03
N ALA A 129 3.33 4.51 -8.69
CA ALA A 129 2.38 5.41 -8.05
C ALA A 129 0.99 5.24 -8.67
N ALA A 130 -0.06 5.29 -7.84
CA ALA A 130 -1.44 5.05 -8.28
C ALA A 130 -2.03 6.18 -9.14
N ALA A 131 -1.42 7.37 -9.15
CA ALA A 131 -1.92 8.53 -9.88
C ALA A 131 -0.78 9.28 -10.61
N GLY A 132 -1.07 9.77 -11.82
CA GLY A 132 -0.08 10.48 -12.64
C GLY A 132 0.45 11.76 -12.00
N MET A 133 -0.37 12.48 -11.22
CA MET A 133 0.09 13.65 -10.46
C MET A 133 1.11 13.24 -9.39
N ARG A 134 0.84 12.17 -8.65
CA ARG A 134 1.78 11.61 -7.65
C ARG A 134 3.08 11.13 -8.29
N ALA A 135 2.99 10.49 -9.46
CA ALA A 135 4.18 10.10 -10.22
C ALA A 135 5.03 11.32 -10.63
N ALA A 136 4.39 12.44 -11.01
CA ALA A 136 5.10 13.67 -11.32
C ALA A 136 5.80 14.27 -10.09
N ASP A 137 5.16 14.25 -8.92
CA ASP A 137 5.76 14.74 -7.67
C ASP A 137 6.96 13.88 -7.24
N VAL A 138 6.83 12.56 -7.35
CA VAL A 138 7.94 11.62 -7.13
C VAL A 138 9.10 11.93 -8.07
N VAL A 139 8.85 12.12 -9.37
CA VAL A 139 9.89 12.48 -10.35
C VAL A 139 10.59 13.78 -10.00
N ARG A 140 9.87 14.78 -9.48
CA ARG A 140 10.48 16.03 -9.00
C ARG A 140 11.38 15.78 -7.79
N ALA A 141 10.91 15.00 -6.82
CA ALA A 141 11.66 14.67 -5.62
C ALA A 141 12.96 13.91 -5.92
N VAL A 142 12.91 12.91 -6.80
CA VAL A 142 14.07 12.05 -7.13
C VAL A 142 14.96 12.62 -8.24
N ARG A 143 14.68 13.85 -8.71
CA ARG A 143 15.46 14.52 -9.78
C ARG A 143 16.92 14.76 -9.40
N LYS A 144 17.27 14.72 -8.11
CA LYS A 144 18.67 14.72 -7.61
C LYS A 144 19.52 13.62 -8.26
N PHE A 145 18.92 12.48 -8.63
CA PHE A 145 19.62 11.36 -9.25
C PHE A 145 19.77 11.50 -10.77
N GLN A 146 19.26 12.58 -11.37
CA GLN A 146 19.41 12.84 -12.79
C GLN A 146 20.85 13.28 -13.09
N GLY A 147 21.48 12.61 -14.05
CA GLY A 147 22.82 12.93 -14.55
C GLY A 147 22.83 13.04 -16.07
N LYS A 148 24.00 13.33 -16.66
CA LYS A 148 24.17 13.39 -18.12
C LYS A 148 23.82 12.06 -18.79
N GLU A 149 24.18 10.96 -18.14
CA GLU A 149 23.97 9.58 -18.60
C GLU A 149 22.77 8.90 -17.91
N SER A 150 22.04 9.61 -17.05
CA SER A 150 20.93 9.05 -16.25
C SER A 150 19.71 9.95 -16.30
N THR A 151 18.67 9.49 -16.99
CA THR A 151 17.42 10.23 -17.14
C THR A 151 16.37 9.74 -16.15
N VAL A 152 15.93 10.61 -15.25
CA VAL A 152 14.72 10.39 -14.45
C VAL A 152 13.51 10.81 -15.27
N SER A 153 12.65 9.85 -15.61
CA SER A 153 11.45 10.07 -16.43
C SER A 153 10.21 9.50 -15.76
N LYS A 154 9.05 10.11 -16.02
CA LYS A 154 7.74 9.51 -15.70
C LYS A 154 7.22 8.79 -16.93
N LEU A 155 6.69 7.60 -16.73
CA LEU A 155 5.84 6.93 -17.70
C LEU A 155 4.41 7.05 -17.18
N VAL A 156 3.58 7.80 -17.90
CA VAL A 156 2.15 7.94 -17.58
C VAL A 156 1.39 7.37 -18.76
N SER A 157 0.59 6.34 -18.53
CA SER A 157 -0.25 5.77 -19.59
C SER A 157 -1.46 6.67 -19.84
N ALA A 158 -1.48 7.38 -20.96
CA ALA A 158 -2.74 7.72 -21.63
C ALA A 158 -3.03 6.73 -22.77
N SER A 159 -2.01 6.07 -23.31
CA SER A 159 -2.07 4.95 -24.26
C SER A 159 -0.68 4.34 -24.30
N PHE A 160 -0.55 3.01 -24.21
CA PHE A 160 0.71 2.34 -24.51
C PHE A 160 1.03 2.59 -26.00
N HIS A 161 1.94 3.51 -26.29
CA HIS A 161 2.65 3.58 -27.56
C HIS A 161 4.14 3.51 -27.25
N LEU A 162 4.74 2.38 -27.60
CA LEU A 162 6.18 2.15 -27.58
C LEU A 162 6.81 3.09 -28.61
N PHE A 163 7.31 4.24 -28.17
CA PHE A 163 8.16 5.08 -29.02
C PHE A 163 9.55 4.45 -29.05
N VAL A 164 9.80 3.63 -30.06
CA VAL A 164 11.15 3.24 -30.46
C VAL A 164 11.71 4.40 -31.27
N PRO A 165 12.69 5.18 -30.77
CA PRO A 165 13.36 6.16 -31.61
C PRO A 165 14.11 5.39 -32.70
N ASN A 166 13.64 5.53 -33.93
CA ASN A 166 14.28 5.05 -35.14
C ASN A 166 15.67 5.72 -35.24
N PRO A 167 16.78 4.98 -35.39
CA PRO A 167 18.07 5.61 -35.70
C PRO A 167 17.99 6.18 -37.11
N LEU A 168 17.97 7.52 -37.22
CA LEU A 168 18.22 8.18 -38.49
C LEU A 168 19.72 8.05 -38.82
N ASN A 169 19.96 7.56 -40.04
CA ASN A 169 21.20 7.44 -40.83
C ASN A 169 22.49 8.01 -40.23
#